data_AF-A0AAV7XH52-F1
#
_entry.id   AF-A0AAV7XH52-F1
#
_cell.length_a   1.000
_cell.length_b   1.000
_cell.length_c   1.000
_cell.angle_alpha   90.00
_cell.angle_beta   90.00
_cell.angle_gamma   90.00
#
_symmetry.space_group_name_H-M   'P 1'
#
loop_
_entity.id
_entity.type
_entity.pdbx_description
1 polymer ?
#
loop_
_entity_poly.entity_id
_entity_poly.type
_entity_poly.pdbx_seq_one_letter_code
_entity_poly.pdbx_strand_id
1 'polypeptide(L)'
;MEAAAGSRTTRFMMEGVGSRVIRGPDWKWGKQDGGEGHVGTVRNFESPEEVVVVWDNGTAANYRCSGAYDLRILDSAPTGVKHDGTMCDTCRQQPIFGIRWKCAECGNYDLCSICYHGDKHHLRHRFYRITTPGCDRVLLEPRRKSKKVAVRGIFPGARVVRGVDWQWEDQDGGNGRRGKVNEIQDWSAASPRSAAYIIWDNGAKNLYRVGFEGMADLKVVNDAKGQGVYRDHLPLLGEQGPGRSGPHGLQVGDQVTVDLDMEIVQSLQHGHGGWMDGMLECLGTTGFVVDIDEDHDVVVSYPSGNRWTLNPAVLTKVPTQALSSAEQQSQFAVGDLVQICQDLERIKILQRGHGEWAEAMAPTLGKVGRVQQIYHDNDLKVEVCGTSWTYNPIAVTKMASADGSNGERLSELLKKLYKTQGTGDVTEELVKAAAAGDVQKVEETLKHSELDVNGVFAGHTALQAASQNGHLEVIKILLFHKADVEIEDNDGDRAVHHAAFGDEPVVMELLAQAGADLNARNKRRQTALHISVNKGHLSVVKNLLALGCHPSLQVSPGDGGGSSGVGTAMP
;
A
#
# COMPACT_ATOMS: atom_id res chain seq x y z
N MET A 1 -7.06 44.40 5.98
CA MET A 1 -8.01 43.72 5.07
C MET A 1 -7.23 42.69 4.30
N GLU A 2 -7.09 41.50 4.86
CA GLU A 2 -6.58 40.31 4.17
C GLU A 2 -7.54 39.19 4.55
N ALA A 3 -8.30 38.73 3.57
CA ALA A 3 -9.20 37.60 3.72
C ALA A 3 -8.40 36.33 3.41
N ALA A 4 -8.21 35.50 4.44
CA ALA A 4 -7.60 34.19 4.31
C ALA A 4 -8.52 33.27 3.48
N ALA A 5 -7.96 32.73 2.40
CA ALA A 5 -8.61 31.79 1.51
C ALA A 5 -8.74 30.39 2.16
N GLY A 6 -9.86 29.74 1.87
CA GLY A 6 -10.36 28.55 2.54
C GLY A 6 -9.53 27.27 2.35
N SER A 7 -9.70 26.41 3.36
CA SER A 7 -9.30 25.01 3.44
C SER A 7 -9.61 24.26 2.14
N ARG A 8 -8.55 23.80 1.46
CA ARG A 8 -8.63 22.88 0.31
C ARG A 8 -8.84 21.47 0.83
N THR A 9 -9.99 20.89 0.48
CA THR A 9 -10.25 19.46 0.49
C THR A 9 -9.09 18.73 -0.20
N THR A 10 -8.34 17.92 0.54
CA THR A 10 -7.31 17.03 -0.01
C THR A 10 -7.99 15.92 -0.82
N ARG A 11 -8.24 16.19 -2.10
CA ARG A 11 -8.45 15.14 -3.09
C ARG A 11 -7.22 14.26 -3.09
N PHE A 12 -7.38 12.96 -2.85
CA PHE A 12 -6.37 11.96 -3.18
C PHE A 12 -6.00 12.15 -4.66
N MET A 13 -4.87 12.79 -4.96
CA MET A 13 -4.29 12.75 -6.30
C MET A 13 -3.71 11.35 -6.47
N MET A 14 -4.41 10.47 -7.19
CA MET A 14 -3.80 9.22 -7.62
C MET A 14 -2.66 9.54 -8.58
N GLU A 15 -1.44 9.32 -8.10
CA GLU A 15 -0.20 9.51 -8.83
C GLU A 15 -0.21 8.63 -10.09
N GLY A 16 -0.12 9.24 -11.28
CA GLY A 16 0.02 8.50 -12.54
C GLY A 16 -0.82 8.99 -13.71
N VAL A 17 -1.73 9.95 -13.53
CA VAL A 17 -2.48 10.57 -14.64
C VAL A 17 -1.51 11.13 -15.69
N GLY A 18 -1.72 10.75 -16.94
CA GLY A 18 -0.83 11.06 -18.07
C GLY A 18 0.19 9.99 -18.41
N SER A 19 0.37 8.97 -17.58
CA SER A 19 1.26 7.84 -17.89
C SER A 19 0.91 7.23 -19.23
N ARG A 20 1.95 6.95 -20.03
CA ARG A 20 1.83 6.21 -21.28
C ARG A 20 1.95 4.73 -20.95
N VAL A 21 1.00 3.92 -21.42
CA VAL A 21 0.85 2.52 -21.01
C VAL A 21 0.72 1.58 -22.20
N ILE A 22 1.05 0.31 -21.98
CA ILE A 22 0.77 -0.82 -22.87
C ILE A 22 0.09 -1.94 -22.08
N ARG A 23 -0.45 -2.96 -22.76
CA ARG A 23 -1.09 -4.11 -22.08
C ARG A 23 -0.18 -4.82 -21.05
N GLY A 24 -0.80 -5.18 -19.93
CA GLY A 24 -0.23 -5.86 -18.78
C GLY A 24 -0.27 -7.40 -18.88
N PRO A 25 0.20 -8.10 -17.84
CA PRO A 25 0.20 -9.56 -17.79
C PRO A 25 -1.20 -10.17 -17.78
N ASP A 26 -2.16 -9.55 -17.09
CA ASP A 26 -3.50 -10.12 -16.87
C ASP A 26 -4.52 -9.70 -17.93
N TRP A 27 -4.04 -9.11 -19.04
CA TRP A 27 -4.85 -8.59 -20.12
C TRP A 27 -5.73 -9.68 -20.75
N LYS A 28 -7.05 -9.48 -20.68
CA LYS A 28 -8.06 -10.37 -21.27
C LYS A 28 -8.99 -9.68 -22.27
N TRP A 29 -8.65 -8.45 -22.69
CA TRP A 29 -9.54 -7.56 -23.44
C TRP A 29 -9.31 -7.58 -24.96
N GLY A 30 -8.80 -8.70 -25.47
CA GLY A 30 -8.59 -8.90 -26.91
C GLY A 30 -7.67 -7.84 -27.54
N LYS A 31 -8.20 -7.09 -28.51
CA LYS A 31 -7.51 -6.04 -29.27
C LYS A 31 -8.08 -4.63 -29.00
N GLN A 32 -8.68 -4.39 -27.83
CA GLN A 32 -9.17 -3.03 -27.49
C GLN A 32 -8.06 -1.96 -27.56
N ASP A 33 -6.83 -2.33 -27.18
CA ASP A 33 -5.62 -1.50 -27.31
C ASP A 33 -5.08 -1.38 -28.75
N GLY A 34 -5.53 -2.21 -29.69
CA GLY A 34 -4.99 -2.32 -31.05
C GLY A 34 -4.00 -3.48 -31.25
N GLY A 35 -3.63 -4.21 -30.19
CA GLY A 35 -2.67 -5.32 -30.22
C GLY A 35 -1.45 -5.08 -29.34
N GLU A 36 -0.68 -6.14 -29.06
CA GLU A 36 0.50 -6.06 -28.19
C GLU A 36 1.47 -4.96 -28.65
N GLY A 37 1.88 -4.11 -27.68
CA GLY A 37 2.77 -2.98 -27.91
C GLY A 37 2.09 -1.68 -28.34
N HIS A 38 0.77 -1.65 -28.53
CA HIS A 38 0.07 -0.38 -28.76
C HIS A 38 -0.04 0.44 -27.48
N VAL A 39 0.07 1.75 -27.63
CA VAL A 39 0.15 2.70 -26.51
C VAL A 39 -1.19 3.37 -26.22
N GLY A 40 -1.45 3.64 -24.95
CA GLY A 40 -2.53 4.49 -24.49
C GLY A 40 -2.08 5.49 -23.44
N THR A 41 -2.95 6.44 -23.11
CA THR A 41 -2.79 7.41 -22.03
C THR A 41 -3.69 7.05 -20.87
N VAL A 42 -3.15 7.01 -19.65
CA VAL A 42 -3.94 7.00 -18.42
C VAL A 42 -4.63 8.35 -18.28
N ARG A 43 -5.96 8.36 -18.41
CA ARG A 43 -6.79 9.57 -18.36
C ARG A 43 -7.09 10.00 -16.94
N ASN A 44 -7.60 9.07 -16.14
CA ASN A 44 -7.98 9.26 -14.75
C ASN A 44 -8.11 7.88 -14.09
N PHE A 45 -8.21 7.89 -12.76
CA PHE A 45 -8.56 6.72 -11.98
C PHE A 45 -10.00 6.88 -11.50
N GLU A 46 -10.82 5.84 -11.67
CA GLU A 46 -12.18 5.80 -11.09
C GLU A 46 -12.10 5.39 -9.62
N SER A 47 -11.15 4.51 -9.30
CA SER A 47 -10.92 4.02 -7.97
C SER A 47 -9.46 3.59 -7.82
N PRO A 48 -9.05 3.21 -6.60
CA PRO A 48 -7.72 2.68 -6.36
C PRO A 48 -7.40 1.37 -7.12
N GLU A 49 -8.44 0.70 -7.62
CA GLU A 49 -8.36 -0.59 -8.31
C GLU A 49 -8.71 -0.51 -9.80
N GLU A 50 -9.24 0.62 -10.25
CA GLU A 50 -9.79 0.81 -11.59
C GLU A 50 -9.30 2.12 -12.24
N VAL A 51 -8.77 2.00 -13.45
CA VAL A 51 -8.17 3.09 -14.21
C VAL A 51 -8.78 3.22 -15.61
N VAL A 52 -9.00 4.46 -16.06
CA VAL A 52 -9.46 4.78 -17.41
C VAL A 52 -8.28 5.05 -18.32
N VAL A 53 -8.22 4.35 -19.46
CA VAL A 53 -7.21 4.56 -20.49
C VAL A 53 -7.88 4.97 -21.79
N VAL A 54 -7.33 6.01 -22.43
CA VAL A 54 -7.61 6.34 -23.82
C VAL A 54 -6.46 5.81 -24.67
N TRP A 55 -6.71 4.74 -25.41
CA TRP A 55 -5.73 4.19 -26.36
C TRP A 55 -5.50 5.14 -27.52
N ASP A 56 -4.29 5.14 -28.08
CA ASP A 56 -3.94 6.01 -29.20
C ASP A 56 -4.86 5.78 -30.41
N ASN A 57 -5.44 4.59 -30.55
CA ASN A 57 -6.43 4.26 -31.58
C ASN A 57 -7.82 4.91 -31.35
N GLY A 58 -8.00 5.63 -30.24
CA GLY A 58 -9.20 6.34 -29.83
C GLY A 58 -10.18 5.54 -28.96
N THR A 59 -9.89 4.27 -28.66
CA THR A 59 -10.72 3.46 -27.75
C THR A 59 -10.49 3.92 -26.32
N ALA A 60 -11.56 4.30 -25.62
CA ALA A 60 -11.53 4.59 -24.19
C ALA A 60 -12.21 3.46 -23.42
N ALA A 61 -11.58 2.95 -22.36
CA ALA A 61 -12.12 1.88 -21.52
C ALA A 61 -11.45 1.85 -20.15
N ASN A 62 -12.08 1.12 -19.23
CA ASN A 62 -11.60 0.90 -17.87
C ASN A 62 -10.81 -0.41 -17.76
N TYR A 63 -9.82 -0.43 -16.89
CA TYR A 63 -8.90 -1.55 -16.70
C TYR A 63 -8.55 -1.74 -15.22
N ARG A 64 -8.16 -2.96 -14.86
CA ARG A 64 -7.76 -3.31 -13.48
C ARG A 64 -6.31 -2.89 -13.22
N CYS A 65 -6.09 -2.27 -12.07
CA CYS A 65 -4.76 -1.90 -11.57
C CYS A 65 -4.51 -2.33 -10.12
N SER A 66 -5.33 -3.23 -9.57
CA SER A 66 -5.13 -3.88 -8.27
C SER A 66 -5.57 -5.34 -8.34
N GLY A 67 -4.82 -6.23 -7.69
CA GLY A 67 -5.00 -7.69 -7.70
C GLY A 67 -4.69 -8.34 -9.06
N ALA A 68 -5.31 -7.86 -10.12
CA ALA A 68 -4.96 -8.15 -11.50
C ALA A 68 -4.50 -6.86 -12.21
N TYR A 69 -3.48 -6.99 -13.03
CA TYR A 69 -2.80 -5.86 -13.66
C TYR A 69 -2.93 -5.94 -15.18
N ASP A 70 -3.89 -5.18 -15.70
CA ASP A 70 -4.16 -5.13 -17.14
C ASP A 70 -3.18 -4.23 -17.90
N LEU A 71 -2.30 -3.48 -17.21
CA LEU A 71 -1.46 -2.44 -17.82
C LEU A 71 -0.03 -2.45 -17.28
N ARG A 72 0.91 -2.07 -18.16
CA ARG A 72 2.31 -1.75 -17.84
C ARG A 72 2.59 -0.28 -18.15
N ILE A 73 3.36 0.38 -17.30
CA ILE A 73 3.81 1.75 -17.52
C ILE A 73 4.95 1.73 -18.53
N LEU A 74 4.71 2.28 -19.71
CA LEU A 74 5.72 2.47 -20.76
C LEU A 74 6.59 3.69 -20.48
N ASP A 75 5.96 4.82 -20.14
CA ASP A 75 6.64 6.07 -19.81
C ASP A 75 5.78 6.89 -18.84
N SER A 76 6.33 7.20 -17.68
CA SER A 76 5.70 8.06 -16.66
C SER A 76 6.19 9.51 -16.70
N ALA A 77 7.16 9.88 -17.55
CA ALA A 77 7.60 11.27 -17.61
C ALA A 77 6.49 12.29 -17.92
N PRO A 78 5.44 11.98 -18.71
CA PRO A 78 4.33 12.90 -18.92
C PRO A 78 3.55 13.25 -17.64
N THR A 79 3.63 12.44 -16.58
CA THR A 79 3.03 12.76 -15.28
C THR A 79 3.81 13.82 -14.50
N GLY A 80 5.04 14.11 -14.94
CA GLY A 80 5.99 15.00 -14.27
C GLY A 80 6.76 14.35 -13.13
N VAL A 81 6.59 13.05 -12.87
CA VAL A 81 7.40 12.34 -11.88
C VAL A 81 8.88 12.40 -12.28
N LYS A 82 9.75 12.68 -11.31
CA LYS A 82 11.18 12.87 -11.52
C LYS A 82 11.97 12.45 -10.29
N HIS A 83 13.23 12.10 -10.52
CA HIS A 83 14.18 11.74 -9.48
C HIS A 83 15.19 12.88 -9.32
N ASP A 84 14.92 13.80 -8.39
CA ASP A 84 15.81 14.93 -8.13
C ASP A 84 17.21 14.44 -7.70
N GLY A 85 18.24 15.18 -8.09
CA GLY A 85 19.63 14.77 -7.86
C GLY A 85 20.14 13.62 -8.73
N THR A 86 19.40 13.18 -9.75
CA THR A 86 19.87 12.13 -10.67
C THR A 86 20.13 12.69 -12.06
N MET A 87 21.05 12.07 -12.80
CA MET A 87 21.33 12.40 -14.19
C MET A 87 21.40 11.11 -15.00
N CYS A 88 20.80 11.10 -16.20
CA CYS A 88 21.05 10.02 -17.14
C CYS A 88 22.47 10.14 -17.70
N ASP A 89 23.36 9.19 -17.41
CA ASP A 89 24.77 9.24 -17.80
C ASP A 89 25.01 9.18 -19.31
N THR A 90 23.99 8.81 -20.08
CA THR A 90 24.08 8.79 -21.55
C THR A 90 23.59 10.07 -22.20
N CYS A 91 22.35 10.50 -21.94
CA CYS A 91 21.76 11.67 -22.60
C CYS A 91 21.84 12.96 -21.78
N ARG A 92 22.39 12.90 -20.56
CA ARG A 92 22.53 14.03 -19.63
C ARG A 92 21.21 14.68 -19.22
N GLN A 93 20.09 13.97 -19.35
CA GLN A 93 18.81 14.41 -18.79
C GLN A 93 18.95 14.53 -17.27
N GLN A 94 18.64 15.72 -16.72
CA GLN A 94 18.74 16.02 -15.30
C GLN A 94 17.61 16.98 -14.88
N PRO A 95 16.80 16.63 -13.87
CA PRO A 95 16.71 15.32 -13.25
C PRO A 95 16.19 14.24 -14.22
N ILE A 96 16.34 12.95 -13.89
CA ILE A 96 15.69 11.89 -14.67
C ILE A 96 14.18 11.99 -14.46
N PHE A 97 13.42 12.21 -15.56
CA PHE A 97 11.95 12.16 -15.56
C PHE A 97 11.43 10.78 -15.93
N GLY A 98 10.36 10.36 -15.26
CA GLY A 98 9.79 9.03 -15.37
C GLY A 98 10.59 8.00 -14.56
N ILE A 99 10.61 6.76 -15.05
CA ILE A 99 11.30 5.64 -14.39
C ILE A 99 12.83 5.85 -14.42
N ARG A 100 13.48 5.72 -13.26
CA ARG A 100 14.94 5.66 -13.11
C ARG A 100 15.45 4.22 -13.23
N TRP A 101 16.52 4.05 -14.01
CA TRP A 101 17.16 2.75 -14.25
C TRP A 101 18.61 2.80 -13.77
N LYS A 102 18.86 2.34 -12.54
CA LYS A 102 20.18 2.35 -11.92
C LYS A 102 20.93 1.06 -12.25
N CYS A 103 22.14 1.15 -12.80
CA CYS A 103 22.99 -0.01 -13.04
C CYS A 103 23.36 -0.67 -11.71
N ALA A 104 23.13 -1.98 -11.58
CA ALA A 104 23.45 -2.72 -10.35
C ALA A 104 24.93 -3.14 -10.28
N GLU A 105 25.67 -3.00 -11.38
CA GLU A 105 27.05 -3.49 -11.54
C GLU A 105 28.08 -2.36 -11.63
N CYS A 106 27.63 -1.10 -11.70
CA CYS A 106 28.50 0.07 -11.76
C CYS A 106 28.24 0.99 -10.57
N GLY A 107 29.30 1.61 -10.05
CA GLY A 107 29.19 2.70 -9.09
C GLY A 107 28.49 3.89 -9.74
N ASN A 108 27.40 4.33 -9.12
CA ASN A 108 26.58 5.49 -9.49
C ASN A 108 26.37 5.73 -10.99
N TYR A 109 25.77 4.76 -11.69
CA TYR A 109 25.43 4.89 -13.11
C TYR A 109 23.93 4.73 -13.33
N ASP A 110 23.29 5.70 -13.95
CA ASP A 110 21.85 5.82 -14.10
C ASP A 110 21.44 6.12 -15.55
N LEU A 111 20.31 5.55 -15.97
CA LEU A 111 19.70 5.79 -17.28
C LEU A 111 18.25 6.26 -17.11
N CYS A 112 17.79 7.11 -18.03
CA CYS A 112 16.36 7.35 -18.26
C CYS A 112 15.75 6.25 -19.14
N SER A 113 14.42 6.14 -19.19
CA SER A 113 13.70 5.12 -19.99
C SER A 113 14.09 5.10 -21.47
N ILE A 114 14.31 6.25 -22.10
CA ILE A 114 14.72 6.33 -23.50
C ILE A 114 16.09 5.68 -23.72
N CYS A 115 17.05 5.93 -22.83
CA CYS A 115 18.39 5.36 -22.95
C CYS A 115 18.41 3.88 -22.55
N TYR A 116 17.64 3.51 -21.52
CA TYR A 116 17.52 2.12 -21.07
C TYR A 116 16.92 1.22 -22.16
N HIS A 117 15.79 1.62 -22.74
CA HIS A 117 15.16 0.92 -23.86
C HIS A 117 15.88 1.19 -25.20
N GLY A 118 16.74 2.22 -25.27
CA GLY A 118 17.61 2.52 -26.40
C GLY A 118 18.93 1.75 -26.43
N ASP A 119 19.06 0.69 -25.64
CA ASP A 119 20.23 -0.18 -25.57
C ASP A 119 21.54 0.55 -25.23
N LYS A 120 21.43 1.65 -24.49
CA LYS A 120 22.60 2.36 -23.96
C LYS A 120 23.16 1.63 -22.74
N HIS A 121 24.45 1.80 -22.47
CA HIS A 121 25.22 1.02 -21.49
C HIS A 121 25.29 -0.48 -21.79
N HIS A 122 26.07 -1.24 -21.02
CA HIS A 122 26.25 -2.68 -21.19
C HIS A 122 24.92 -3.44 -21.03
N LEU A 123 24.52 -4.17 -22.07
CA LEU A 123 23.29 -5.01 -22.05
C LEU A 123 23.39 -6.25 -21.16
N ARG A 124 24.62 -6.62 -20.75
CA ARG A 124 24.86 -7.71 -19.80
C ARG A 124 24.67 -7.28 -18.35
N HIS A 125 24.78 -5.98 -18.07
CA HIS A 125 24.61 -5.49 -16.72
C HIS A 125 23.13 -5.55 -16.33
N ARG A 126 22.87 -6.01 -15.12
CA ARG A 126 21.56 -5.89 -14.46
C ARG A 126 21.32 -4.46 -14.00
N PHE A 127 20.05 -4.11 -13.93
CA PHE A 127 19.61 -2.79 -13.51
C PHE A 127 18.57 -2.92 -12.41
N TYR A 128 18.62 -2.01 -11.45
CA TYR A 128 17.49 -1.73 -10.60
C TYR A 128 16.51 -0.80 -11.34
N ARG A 129 15.24 -1.14 -11.30
CA ARG A 129 14.13 -0.27 -11.68
C ARG A 129 13.65 0.47 -10.44
N ILE A 130 13.60 1.79 -10.51
CA ILE A 130 13.05 2.67 -9.48
C ILE A 130 11.96 3.48 -10.19
N THR A 131 10.70 3.05 -10.00
CA THR A 131 9.55 3.56 -10.76
C THR A 131 9.18 5.00 -10.38
N THR A 132 9.20 5.30 -9.08
CA THR A 132 8.94 6.61 -8.51
C THR A 132 9.91 6.85 -7.34
N PRO A 133 10.16 8.11 -6.94
CA PRO A 133 10.89 8.39 -5.71
C PRO A 133 10.30 7.63 -4.51
N GLY A 134 11.18 7.12 -3.65
CA GLY A 134 10.83 6.32 -2.45
C GLY A 134 10.15 4.97 -2.71
N CYS A 135 10.00 4.52 -3.95
CA CYS A 135 9.60 3.14 -4.23
C CYS A 135 10.74 2.14 -4.01
N ASP A 136 10.37 0.87 -3.78
CA ASP A 136 11.34 -0.22 -3.73
C ASP A 136 12.08 -0.33 -5.06
N ARG A 137 13.40 -0.44 -5.00
CA ARG A 137 14.20 -0.73 -6.19
C ARG A 137 14.07 -2.21 -6.57
N VAL A 138 13.68 -2.51 -7.81
CA VAL A 138 13.48 -3.89 -8.30
C VAL A 138 14.66 -4.32 -9.17
N LEU A 139 15.40 -5.35 -8.76
CA LEU A 139 16.49 -5.90 -9.57
C LEU A 139 15.94 -6.65 -10.78
N LEU A 140 16.41 -6.31 -11.97
CA LEU A 140 15.95 -6.88 -13.24
C LEU A 140 16.97 -7.84 -13.86
N GLU A 141 16.45 -8.75 -14.69
CA GLU A 141 17.28 -9.57 -15.57
C GLU A 141 18.09 -8.72 -16.58
N PRO A 142 19.27 -9.19 -17.03
CA PRO A 142 20.05 -8.49 -18.04
C PRO A 142 19.26 -8.30 -19.34
N ARG A 143 19.24 -7.07 -19.86
CA ARG A 143 18.59 -6.70 -21.12
C ARG A 143 18.96 -7.62 -22.30
N ARG A 144 20.21 -8.10 -22.35
CA ARG A 144 20.68 -9.05 -23.39
C ARG A 144 19.87 -10.35 -23.45
N LYS A 145 19.33 -10.82 -22.32
CA LYS A 145 18.54 -12.05 -22.21
C LYS A 145 17.03 -11.81 -22.28
N SER A 146 16.61 -10.55 -22.25
CA SER A 146 15.21 -10.18 -22.10
C SER A 146 14.55 -9.90 -23.45
N LYS A 147 13.25 -10.19 -23.55
CA LYS A 147 12.49 -9.96 -24.77
C LYS A 147 12.23 -8.47 -24.96
N LYS A 148 12.58 -7.97 -26.15
CA LYS A 148 12.26 -6.62 -26.59
C LYS A 148 11.08 -6.65 -27.56
N VAL A 149 10.08 -5.80 -27.33
CA VAL A 149 8.87 -5.71 -28.15
C VAL A 149 8.80 -4.36 -28.87
N ALA A 150 8.18 -4.33 -30.05
CA ALA A 150 7.94 -3.10 -30.77
C ALA A 150 6.76 -2.35 -30.15
N VAL A 151 6.87 -1.03 -30.04
CA VAL A 151 5.80 -0.15 -29.55
C VAL A 151 5.17 0.58 -30.72
N ARG A 152 3.86 0.82 -30.70
CA ARG A 152 3.11 1.43 -31.80
C ARG A 152 2.06 2.42 -31.30
N GLY A 153 1.85 3.52 -32.01
CA GLY A 153 0.90 4.55 -31.60
C GLY A 153 1.19 5.91 -32.22
N ILE A 154 0.96 6.97 -31.45
CA ILE A 154 1.26 8.36 -31.79
C ILE A 154 2.77 8.59 -31.62
N PHE A 155 3.52 8.30 -32.68
CA PHE A 155 4.97 8.51 -32.81
C PHE A 155 5.27 9.21 -34.13
N PRO A 156 6.50 9.75 -34.33
CA PRO A 156 6.87 10.41 -35.59
C PRO A 156 6.57 9.53 -36.81
N GLY A 157 5.80 10.08 -37.75
CA GLY A 157 5.31 9.38 -38.93
C GLY A 157 3.86 8.88 -38.83
N ALA A 158 3.26 8.82 -37.64
CA ALA A 158 1.87 8.40 -37.49
C ALA A 158 0.91 9.36 -38.18
N ARG A 159 -0.22 8.84 -38.67
CA ARG A 159 -1.31 9.62 -39.23
C ARG A 159 -2.41 9.73 -38.20
N VAL A 160 -2.83 10.95 -37.92
CA VAL A 160 -3.75 11.26 -36.82
C VAL A 160 -4.92 12.11 -37.29
N VAL A 161 -6.00 12.08 -36.51
CA VAL A 161 -7.13 13.02 -36.52
C VAL A 161 -7.29 13.57 -35.10
N ARG A 162 -8.17 14.56 -34.92
CA ARG A 162 -8.55 15.03 -33.57
C ARG A 162 -9.07 13.88 -32.70
N GLY A 163 -8.63 13.88 -31.44
CA GLY A 163 -8.97 12.92 -30.39
C GLY A 163 -10.16 13.38 -29.53
N VAL A 164 -10.35 12.71 -28.39
CA VAL A 164 -11.52 12.91 -27.52
C VAL A 164 -11.46 14.23 -26.74
N ASP A 165 -10.25 14.73 -26.42
CA ASP A 165 -10.06 15.96 -25.64
C ASP A 165 -9.78 17.20 -26.49
N TRP A 166 -10.05 17.11 -27.79
CA TRP A 166 -9.80 18.21 -28.71
C TRP A 166 -10.57 19.48 -28.34
N GLN A 167 -9.84 20.56 -28.14
CA GLN A 167 -10.38 21.88 -27.78
C GLN A 167 -9.74 23.01 -28.61
N TRP A 168 -9.26 22.68 -29.81
CA TRP A 168 -8.40 23.55 -30.62
C TRP A 168 -9.09 24.06 -31.89
N GLU A 169 -10.41 24.29 -31.81
CA GLU A 169 -11.22 24.74 -32.94
C GLU A 169 -11.00 23.89 -34.20
N ASP A 170 -10.99 24.49 -35.38
CA ASP A 170 -10.71 23.82 -36.66
C ASP A 170 -9.27 24.06 -37.13
N GLN A 171 -8.30 24.07 -36.21
CA GLN A 171 -6.88 24.15 -36.57
C GLN A 171 -6.43 22.98 -37.48
N ASP A 172 -7.07 21.83 -37.37
CA ASP A 172 -6.90 20.66 -38.25
C ASP A 172 -7.65 20.80 -39.61
N GLY A 173 -8.43 21.86 -39.78
CA GLY A 173 -9.28 22.10 -40.94
C GLY A 173 -10.67 21.44 -40.86
N GLY A 174 -11.10 21.00 -39.68
CA GLY A 174 -12.40 20.39 -39.44
C GLY A 174 -12.32 18.92 -39.00
N ASN A 175 -13.36 18.44 -38.33
CA ASN A 175 -13.36 17.10 -37.75
C ASN A 175 -13.14 16.01 -38.82
N GLY A 176 -12.24 15.06 -38.54
CA GLY A 176 -11.87 13.96 -39.43
C GLY A 176 -10.77 14.30 -40.44
N ARG A 177 -10.31 15.56 -40.52
CA ARG A 177 -9.13 15.93 -41.31
C ARG A 177 -7.88 15.37 -40.66
N ARG A 178 -6.93 14.98 -41.52
CA ARG A 178 -5.75 14.20 -41.11
C ARG A 178 -4.51 15.07 -41.02
N GLY A 179 -3.63 14.67 -40.11
CA GLY A 179 -2.30 15.23 -39.96
C GLY A 179 -1.26 14.13 -39.82
N LYS A 180 0.01 14.53 -39.92
CA LYS A 180 1.16 13.67 -39.67
C LYS A 180 1.85 14.13 -38.39
N VAL A 181 2.14 13.18 -37.49
CA VAL A 181 3.03 13.43 -36.35
C VAL A 181 4.44 13.67 -36.88
N ASN A 182 4.97 14.86 -36.64
CA ASN A 182 6.34 15.19 -37.01
C ASN A 182 7.32 14.80 -35.91
N GLU A 183 6.99 15.13 -34.66
CA GLU A 183 7.86 14.93 -33.51
C GLU A 183 7.03 14.76 -32.22
N ILE A 184 7.58 14.04 -31.25
CA ILE A 184 7.09 14.03 -29.87
C ILE A 184 7.91 15.04 -29.07
N GLN A 185 7.22 15.95 -28.40
CA GLN A 185 7.82 17.06 -27.68
C GLN A 185 7.26 17.12 -26.26
N ASP A 186 7.84 18.01 -25.47
CA ASP A 186 7.41 18.31 -24.12
C ASP A 186 6.29 19.36 -24.19
N TRP A 187 5.14 19.11 -23.53
CA TRP A 187 4.13 20.17 -23.39
C TRP A 187 4.64 21.30 -22.49
N SER A 188 5.39 20.92 -21.46
CA SER A 188 6.08 21.83 -20.55
C SER A 188 7.36 21.16 -20.04
N ALA A 189 8.31 21.96 -19.52
CA ALA A 189 9.54 21.44 -18.92
C ALA A 189 9.28 20.49 -17.74
N ALA A 190 8.11 20.61 -17.09
CA ALA A 190 7.69 19.76 -15.97
C ALA A 190 6.97 18.48 -16.43
N SER A 191 6.60 18.37 -17.72
CA SER A 191 5.93 17.19 -18.27
C SER A 191 6.56 16.83 -19.62
N PRO A 192 7.71 16.14 -19.63
CA PRO A 192 8.37 15.77 -20.87
C PRO A 192 7.60 14.72 -21.67
N ARG A 193 7.78 14.72 -22.99
CA ARG A 193 7.23 13.73 -23.95
C ARG A 193 5.71 13.56 -23.87
N SER A 194 5.02 14.64 -23.52
CA SER A 194 3.59 14.68 -23.25
C SER A 194 2.79 15.37 -24.36
N ALA A 195 3.44 15.69 -25.48
CA ALA A 195 2.85 16.38 -26.62
C ALA A 195 3.38 15.87 -27.96
N ALA A 196 2.62 16.13 -29.03
CA ALA A 196 3.00 15.79 -30.39
C ALA A 196 2.85 17.01 -31.30
N TYR A 197 3.91 17.35 -32.04
CA TYR A 197 3.87 18.41 -33.05
C TYR A 197 3.33 17.84 -34.36
N ILE A 198 2.21 18.38 -34.81
CA ILE A 198 1.47 17.86 -35.97
C ILE A 198 1.59 18.82 -37.14
N ILE A 199 1.77 18.25 -38.33
CA ILE A 199 1.61 18.94 -39.61
C ILE A 199 0.33 18.40 -40.25
N TRP A 200 -0.71 19.22 -40.27
CA TRP A 200 -2.00 18.89 -40.89
C TRP A 200 -1.90 18.93 -42.41
N ASP A 201 -2.74 18.13 -43.08
CA ASP A 201 -2.74 18.04 -44.55
C ASP A 201 -3.14 19.35 -45.24
N ASN A 202 -3.85 20.23 -44.53
CA ASN A 202 -4.18 21.58 -45.00
C ASN A 202 -3.00 22.58 -44.87
N GLY A 203 -1.84 22.13 -44.35
CA GLY A 203 -0.64 22.93 -44.13
C GLY A 203 -0.55 23.58 -42.75
N ALA A 204 -1.61 23.57 -41.94
CA ALA A 204 -1.58 24.07 -40.57
C ALA A 204 -0.66 23.21 -39.69
N LYS A 205 -0.08 23.82 -38.65
CA LYS A 205 0.84 23.15 -37.74
C LYS A 205 0.62 23.62 -36.32
N ASN A 206 0.61 22.71 -35.36
CA ASN A 206 0.60 23.06 -33.96
C ASN A 206 1.06 21.89 -33.08
N LEU A 207 1.23 22.17 -31.78
CA LEU A 207 1.52 21.21 -30.73
C LEU A 207 0.23 20.82 -30.01
N TYR A 208 0.04 19.52 -29.77
CA TYR A 208 -1.18 18.96 -29.14
C TYR A 208 -0.84 17.99 -28.03
N ARG A 209 -1.72 17.87 -27.02
CA ARG A 209 -1.49 17.02 -25.83
C ARG A 209 -1.62 15.54 -26.17
N VAL A 210 -0.64 14.78 -25.72
CA VAL A 210 -0.60 13.31 -25.79
C VAL A 210 -0.01 12.80 -24.47
N GLY A 211 -0.85 12.77 -23.43
CA GLY A 211 -0.45 12.38 -22.08
C GLY A 211 -0.38 13.55 -21.09
N PHE A 212 -0.17 14.79 -21.53
CA PHE A 212 -0.19 15.94 -20.61
C PHE A 212 -1.54 16.01 -19.88
N GLU A 213 -1.52 15.95 -18.54
CA GLU A 213 -2.72 15.91 -17.67
C GLU A 213 -3.72 14.80 -18.03
N GLY A 214 -3.25 13.69 -18.62
CA GLY A 214 -4.13 12.59 -19.04
C GLY A 214 -4.91 12.86 -20.34
N MET A 215 -4.60 13.94 -21.05
CA MET A 215 -5.34 14.37 -22.24
C MET A 215 -4.89 13.63 -23.50
N ALA A 216 -5.85 13.32 -24.36
CA ALA A 216 -5.70 12.67 -25.65
C ALA A 216 -6.32 13.54 -26.75
N ASP A 217 -5.61 14.60 -27.15
CA ASP A 217 -6.07 15.52 -28.20
C ASP A 217 -6.01 14.88 -29.60
N LEU A 218 -5.35 13.73 -29.75
CA LEU A 218 -5.11 13.07 -31.03
C LEU A 218 -5.53 11.60 -30.98
N LYS A 219 -5.93 11.10 -32.15
CA LYS A 219 -6.28 9.69 -32.39
C LYS A 219 -5.58 9.20 -33.66
N VAL A 220 -4.94 8.04 -33.61
CA VAL A 220 -4.31 7.45 -34.80
C VAL A 220 -5.34 6.88 -35.77
N VAL A 221 -5.07 7.10 -37.05
CA VAL A 221 -5.67 6.41 -38.19
C VAL A 221 -4.70 5.38 -38.76
N ASN A 222 -3.41 5.75 -38.79
CA ASN A 222 -2.33 4.82 -39.08
C ASN A 222 -1.25 5.06 -38.02
N ASP A 223 -1.04 4.07 -37.16
CA ASP A 223 0.00 4.14 -36.14
C ASP A 223 1.41 4.11 -36.76
N ALA A 224 2.38 4.64 -36.01
CA ALA A 224 3.80 4.50 -36.33
C ALA A 224 4.51 3.69 -35.25
N LYS A 225 5.67 3.13 -35.62
CA LYS A 225 6.55 2.44 -34.67
C LYS A 225 7.26 3.46 -33.79
N GLY A 226 7.16 3.26 -32.48
CA GLY A 226 8.01 3.90 -31.49
C GLY A 226 9.29 3.10 -31.22
N GLN A 227 10.06 3.55 -30.23
CA GLN A 227 11.21 2.81 -29.72
C GLN A 227 10.76 1.47 -29.12
N GLY A 228 11.46 0.38 -29.43
CA GLY A 228 11.18 -0.92 -28.83
C GLY A 228 11.56 -0.95 -27.35
N VAL A 229 10.83 -1.71 -26.54
CA VAL A 229 10.99 -1.75 -25.07
C VAL A 229 11.13 -3.16 -24.53
N TYR A 230 11.79 -3.28 -23.38
CA TYR A 230 11.90 -4.52 -22.63
C TYR A 230 10.62 -4.71 -21.82
N ARG A 231 9.61 -5.35 -22.42
CA ARG A 231 8.23 -5.42 -21.89
C ARG A 231 8.18 -5.88 -20.44
N ASP A 232 8.89 -6.95 -20.12
CA ASP A 232 8.85 -7.58 -18.80
C ASP A 232 9.68 -6.81 -17.76
N HIS A 233 10.39 -5.76 -18.18
CA HIS A 233 11.09 -4.85 -17.29
C HIS A 233 10.24 -3.64 -16.90
N LEU A 234 9.14 -3.39 -17.62
CA LEU A 234 8.22 -2.29 -17.29
C LEU A 234 7.44 -2.61 -16.00
N PRO A 235 7.20 -1.63 -15.12
CA PRO A 235 6.40 -1.83 -13.92
C PRO A 235 4.92 -1.98 -14.28
N LEU A 236 4.18 -2.69 -13.42
CA LEU A 236 2.74 -2.79 -13.57
C LEU A 236 2.09 -1.49 -13.07
N LEU A 237 1.06 -1.01 -13.77
CA LEU A 237 0.33 0.15 -13.28
C LEU A 237 -0.48 -0.27 -12.05
N GLY A 238 -0.23 0.39 -10.91
CA GLY A 238 -0.87 0.08 -9.63
C GLY A 238 -0.17 -1.01 -8.80
N GLU A 239 0.99 -1.54 -9.24
CA GLU A 239 1.78 -2.54 -8.50
C GLU A 239 2.11 -2.11 -7.06
N GLN A 240 2.26 -0.81 -6.85
CA GLN A 240 2.68 -0.20 -5.60
C GLN A 240 1.50 0.14 -4.65
N GLY A 241 0.28 -0.23 -5.05
CA GLY A 241 -0.94 -0.02 -4.28
C GLY A 241 -1.36 1.45 -4.12
N PRO A 242 -2.61 1.70 -3.72
CA PRO A 242 -3.10 3.02 -3.39
C PRO A 242 -3.03 3.23 -1.88
N GLY A 243 -1.90 3.70 -1.38
CA GLY A 243 -1.73 3.74 0.07
C GLY A 243 -0.40 4.26 0.55
N ARG A 244 0.24 5.17 -0.19
CA ARG A 244 1.47 5.79 0.29
C ARG A 244 1.12 7.03 1.12
N SER A 245 0.80 6.80 2.38
CA SER A 245 0.77 7.84 3.41
C SER A 245 2.18 8.09 3.91
N GLY A 246 2.88 9.05 3.29
CA GLY A 246 4.21 9.50 3.71
C GLY A 246 4.95 10.25 2.60
N PRO A 247 5.91 11.12 2.92
CA PRO A 247 6.70 11.88 1.94
C PRO A 247 7.44 10.93 1.01
N HIS A 248 7.23 11.08 -0.31
CA HIS A 248 7.78 10.18 -1.34
C HIS A 248 7.46 8.68 -1.08
N GLY A 249 6.43 8.38 -0.30
CA GLY A 249 6.02 7.01 -0.04
C GLY A 249 6.93 6.21 0.88
N LEU A 250 7.71 6.88 1.73
CA LEU A 250 8.45 6.29 2.83
C LEU A 250 7.60 6.27 4.09
N GLN A 251 7.80 5.27 4.95
CA GLN A 251 7.15 5.14 6.25
C GLN A 251 8.14 4.66 7.33
N VAL A 252 7.79 4.87 8.60
CA VAL A 252 8.57 4.35 9.73
C VAL A 252 8.70 2.83 9.63
N GLY A 253 9.93 2.33 9.84
CA GLY A 253 10.30 0.92 9.68
C GLY A 253 10.92 0.58 8.32
N ASP A 254 10.79 1.44 7.31
CA ASP A 254 11.37 1.19 5.99
C ASP A 254 12.91 1.14 6.04
N GLN A 255 13.49 0.23 5.25
CA GLN A 255 14.93 0.23 4.98
C GLN A 255 15.23 1.14 3.80
N VAL A 256 16.24 1.99 3.94
CA VAL A 256 16.60 2.98 2.93
C VAL A 256 18.11 3.04 2.72
N THR A 257 18.54 3.40 1.52
CA THR A 257 19.92 3.74 1.20
C THR A 257 20.01 5.08 0.50
N VAL A 258 21.15 5.74 0.62
CA VAL A 258 21.49 6.91 -0.20
C VAL A 258 22.32 6.45 -1.40
N ASP A 259 21.67 6.48 -2.57
CA ASP A 259 22.21 5.99 -3.85
C ASP A 259 22.60 7.15 -4.79
N LEU A 260 22.94 8.31 -4.23
CA LEU A 260 23.33 9.56 -4.92
C LEU A 260 24.77 9.95 -4.54
N ASP A 261 25.40 10.77 -5.38
CA ASP A 261 26.73 11.34 -5.08
C ASP A 261 26.67 12.33 -3.92
N MET A 262 27.75 12.38 -3.14
CA MET A 262 27.86 13.22 -1.94
C MET A 262 27.51 14.70 -2.20
N GLU A 263 28.05 15.31 -3.26
CA GLU A 263 27.80 16.71 -3.59
C GLU A 263 26.30 16.99 -3.83
N ILE A 264 25.60 16.00 -4.41
CA ILE A 264 24.17 16.08 -4.68
C ILE A 264 23.39 15.97 -3.38
N VAL A 265 23.76 15.03 -2.51
CA VAL A 265 23.15 14.86 -1.19
C VAL A 265 23.30 16.14 -0.38
N GLN A 266 24.50 16.73 -0.36
CA GLN A 266 24.76 18.02 0.28
C GLN A 266 23.86 19.14 -0.25
N SER A 267 23.69 19.22 -1.58
CA SER A 267 22.79 20.20 -2.19
C SER A 267 21.34 19.98 -1.78
N LEU A 268 20.85 18.73 -1.79
CA LEU A 268 19.45 18.39 -1.46
C LEU A 268 19.14 18.51 0.04
N GLN A 269 20.16 18.39 0.89
CA GLN A 269 20.02 18.57 2.34
C GLN A 269 19.84 20.04 2.77
N HIS A 270 20.04 21.03 1.87
CA HIS A 270 19.82 22.43 2.22
C HIS A 270 18.34 22.67 2.53
N GLY A 271 18.06 23.10 3.76
CA GLY A 271 16.69 23.27 4.25
C GLY A 271 16.05 22.00 4.80
N HIS A 272 16.78 20.88 4.84
CA HIS A 272 16.29 19.56 5.24
C HIS A 272 17.20 18.90 6.29
N GLY A 273 17.49 19.61 7.38
CA GLY A 273 18.45 19.19 8.42
C GLY A 273 19.93 19.48 8.11
N GLY A 274 20.29 19.80 6.86
CA GLY A 274 21.64 20.16 6.46
C GLY A 274 22.59 18.97 6.32
N TRP A 275 23.87 19.27 6.04
CA TRP A 275 24.93 18.26 5.93
C TRP A 275 26.00 18.46 7.00
N MET A 276 26.41 17.38 7.65
CA MET A 276 27.55 17.33 8.59
C MET A 276 28.51 16.21 8.19
N ASP A 277 29.81 16.36 8.49
CA ASP A 277 30.83 15.35 8.12
C ASP A 277 30.52 13.95 8.64
N GLY A 278 29.85 13.84 9.79
CA GLY A 278 29.39 12.56 10.35
C GLY A 278 28.37 11.81 9.47
N MET A 279 27.68 12.52 8.57
CA MET A 279 26.69 11.96 7.66
C MET A 279 27.31 11.17 6.50
N LEU A 280 28.64 11.16 6.36
CA LEU A 280 29.35 10.31 5.39
C LEU A 280 28.94 8.84 5.49
N GLU A 281 28.57 8.37 6.69
CA GLU A 281 28.08 7.01 6.89
C GLU A 281 26.77 6.73 6.13
N CYS A 282 25.95 7.75 5.85
CA CYS A 282 24.70 7.61 5.12
C CYS A 282 24.93 7.14 3.68
N LEU A 283 26.10 7.44 3.12
CA LEU A 283 26.44 7.10 1.73
C LEU A 283 26.80 5.62 1.64
N GLY A 284 25.94 4.85 0.98
CA GLY A 284 26.17 3.41 0.75
C GLY A 284 25.90 2.50 1.94
N THR A 285 25.49 3.03 3.11
CA THR A 285 25.03 2.23 4.24
C THR A 285 23.50 2.17 4.24
N THR A 286 22.94 0.99 4.53
CA THR A 286 21.49 0.85 4.74
C THR A 286 21.12 1.34 6.13
N GLY A 287 20.17 2.27 6.18
CA GLY A 287 19.57 2.78 7.42
C GLY A 287 18.09 2.38 7.54
N PHE A 288 17.51 2.65 8.70
CA PHE A 288 16.10 2.41 9.00
C PHE A 288 15.39 3.72 9.28
N VAL A 289 14.26 3.96 8.61
CA VAL A 289 13.39 5.10 8.91
C VAL A 289 12.81 4.91 10.30
N VAL A 290 13.11 5.82 11.22
CA VAL A 290 12.65 5.78 12.61
C VAL A 290 11.62 6.86 12.92
N ASP A 291 11.58 7.92 12.12
CA ASP A 291 10.61 9.00 12.26
C ASP A 291 10.43 9.75 10.93
N ILE A 292 9.32 10.46 10.80
CA ILE A 292 9.07 11.42 9.73
C ILE A 292 8.56 12.69 10.40
N ASP A 293 9.29 13.79 10.25
CA ASP A 293 8.98 15.01 10.97
C ASP A 293 7.86 15.84 10.30
N GLU A 294 7.53 16.98 10.94
CA GLU A 294 6.46 17.88 10.51
C GLU A 294 6.74 18.57 9.16
N ASP A 295 8.02 18.70 8.80
CA ASP A 295 8.48 19.26 7.53
C ASP A 295 8.59 18.19 6.43
N HIS A 296 8.16 16.96 6.72
CA HIS A 296 8.20 15.81 5.83
C HIS A 296 9.61 15.29 5.53
N ASP A 297 10.59 15.60 6.37
CA ASP A 297 11.91 15.00 6.34
C ASP A 297 11.95 13.68 7.10
N VAL A 298 12.89 12.83 6.69
CA VAL A 298 12.95 11.43 7.12
C VAL A 298 14.10 11.25 8.08
N VAL A 299 13.80 10.86 9.32
CA VAL A 299 14.83 10.54 10.31
C VAL A 299 15.24 9.08 10.14
N VAL A 300 16.51 8.86 9.83
CA VAL A 300 17.07 7.53 9.54
C VAL A 300 18.12 7.17 10.60
N SER A 301 17.95 5.98 11.20
CA SER A 301 18.93 5.39 12.11
C SER A 301 19.91 4.47 11.38
N TYR A 302 21.16 4.47 11.81
CA TYR A 302 22.26 3.70 11.21
C TYR A 302 22.89 2.73 12.22
N PRO A 303 23.62 1.69 11.76
CA PRO A 303 24.27 0.70 12.63
C PRO A 303 25.25 1.28 13.66
N SER A 304 25.75 2.48 13.44
CA SER A 304 26.56 3.24 14.40
C SER A 304 25.79 3.69 15.65
N GLY A 305 24.46 3.64 15.61
CA GLY A 305 23.56 4.23 16.61
C GLY A 305 23.18 5.68 16.29
N ASN A 306 23.80 6.30 15.28
CA ASN A 306 23.48 7.66 14.88
C ASN A 306 22.12 7.75 14.20
N ARG A 307 21.50 8.94 14.31
CA ARG A 307 20.25 9.28 13.65
C ARG A 307 20.46 10.57 12.86
N TRP A 308 20.01 10.57 11.61
CA TRP A 308 20.15 11.70 10.70
C TRP A 308 18.83 12.04 10.05
N THR A 309 18.46 13.32 10.05
CA THR A 309 17.34 13.84 9.27
C THR A 309 17.78 14.01 7.82
N LEU A 310 17.06 13.38 6.90
CA LEU A 310 17.39 13.32 5.49
C LEU A 310 16.19 13.75 4.66
N ASN A 311 16.46 14.57 3.65
CA ASN A 311 15.51 14.90 2.60
C ASN A 311 15.01 13.59 1.95
N PRO A 312 13.69 13.34 1.87
CA PRO A 312 13.16 12.11 1.30
C PRO A 312 13.63 11.84 -0.14
N ALA A 313 13.97 12.88 -0.91
CA ALA A 313 14.49 12.72 -2.28
C ALA A 313 15.88 12.07 -2.34
N VAL A 314 16.67 12.11 -1.26
CA VAL A 314 17.98 11.43 -1.23
C VAL A 314 17.87 9.94 -0.94
N LEU A 315 16.70 9.49 -0.47
CA LEU A 315 16.46 8.13 -0.02
C LEU A 315 15.91 7.25 -1.14
N THR A 316 16.50 6.07 -1.28
CA THR A 316 15.97 4.99 -2.10
C THR A 316 15.54 3.87 -1.16
N LYS A 317 14.26 3.47 -1.24
CA LYS A 317 13.77 2.36 -0.44
C LYS A 317 14.45 1.06 -0.91
N VAL A 318 15.10 0.40 0.03
CA VAL A 318 15.62 -0.94 -0.19
C VAL A 318 14.44 -1.86 0.04
N PRO A 319 14.16 -2.80 -0.88
CA PRO A 319 13.25 -3.88 -0.58
C PRO A 319 13.77 -4.49 0.71
N THR A 320 13.03 -4.33 1.80
CA THR A 320 13.21 -5.19 2.95
C THR A 320 13.23 -6.59 2.35
N GLN A 321 14.12 -7.48 2.78
CA GLN A 321 13.93 -8.90 2.49
C GLN A 321 12.67 -9.37 3.25
N ALA A 322 11.52 -8.81 2.91
CA ALA A 322 10.26 -9.49 2.91
C ALA A 322 10.45 -10.59 1.87
N LEU A 323 10.64 -11.81 2.38
CA LEU A 323 9.87 -12.93 1.86
C LEU A 323 8.52 -12.36 1.40
N SER A 324 8.22 -12.60 0.12
CA SER A 324 7.09 -12.02 -0.59
C SER A 324 5.85 -11.86 0.32
N SER A 325 5.13 -10.75 0.18
CA SER A 325 3.91 -10.42 0.93
C SER A 325 2.75 -11.40 0.72
N ALA A 326 2.96 -12.51 0.00
CA ALA A 326 2.06 -13.67 -0.06
C ALA A 326 2.47 -14.82 0.90
N GLU A 327 3.65 -14.75 1.53
CA GLU A 327 4.18 -15.74 2.50
C GLU A 327 4.20 -15.21 3.95
N GLN A 328 3.89 -13.93 4.19
CA GLN A 328 3.92 -13.33 5.52
C GLN A 328 2.77 -13.75 6.45
N GLN A 329 1.78 -14.50 5.95
CA GLN A 329 0.82 -15.20 6.81
C GLN A 329 1.36 -16.55 7.34
N SER A 330 2.61 -16.94 7.05
CA SER A 330 3.13 -18.27 7.44
C SER A 330 4.63 -18.35 7.76
N GLN A 331 5.29 -17.30 8.28
CA GLN A 331 6.74 -17.40 8.58
C GLN A 331 7.05 -18.25 9.81
N PHE A 332 6.24 -18.13 10.86
CA PHE A 332 6.43 -18.84 12.13
C PHE A 332 5.16 -19.65 12.45
N ALA A 333 5.35 -20.80 13.07
CA ALA A 333 4.31 -21.65 13.62
C ALA A 333 4.61 -21.92 15.10
N VAL A 334 3.56 -22.19 15.88
CA VAL A 334 3.73 -22.65 17.25
C VAL A 334 4.56 -23.93 17.23
N GLY A 335 5.67 -23.91 17.96
CA GLY A 335 6.63 -25.01 18.06
C GLY A 335 7.93 -24.79 17.30
N ASP A 336 8.03 -23.77 16.43
CA ASP A 336 9.25 -23.44 15.69
C ASP A 336 10.40 -23.08 16.64
N LEU A 337 11.62 -23.49 16.27
CA LEU A 337 12.85 -23.03 16.91
C LEU A 337 13.33 -21.75 16.24
N VAL A 338 13.55 -20.72 17.03
CA VAL A 338 13.97 -19.39 16.56
C VAL A 338 15.18 -18.91 17.35
N GLN A 339 16.11 -18.24 16.68
CA GLN A 339 17.26 -17.59 17.32
C GLN A 339 16.95 -16.12 17.56
N ILE A 340 17.06 -15.66 18.81
CA ILE A 340 16.85 -14.26 19.18
C ILE A 340 17.99 -13.40 18.62
N CYS A 341 17.67 -12.20 18.14
CA CYS A 341 18.66 -11.22 17.67
C CYS A 341 19.76 -11.04 18.72
N GLN A 342 21.01 -11.09 18.26
CA GLN A 342 22.20 -10.97 19.10
C GLN A 342 22.68 -9.51 19.26
N ASP A 343 22.09 -8.59 18.50
CA ASP A 343 22.43 -7.17 18.52
C ASP A 343 21.49 -6.43 19.50
N LEU A 344 22.08 -5.89 20.58
CA LEU A 344 21.37 -5.26 21.69
C LEU A 344 20.66 -3.98 21.30
N GLU A 345 21.30 -3.13 20.49
CA GLU A 345 20.69 -1.86 20.08
C GLU A 345 19.59 -2.13 19.06
N ARG A 346 19.80 -3.09 18.16
CA ARG A 346 18.78 -3.51 17.20
C ARG A 346 17.55 -4.08 17.89
N ILE A 347 17.70 -5.04 18.80
CA ILE A 347 16.52 -5.65 19.45
C ILE A 347 15.75 -4.65 20.32
N LYS A 348 16.43 -3.71 20.98
CA LYS A 348 15.78 -2.62 21.74
C LYS A 348 14.87 -1.77 20.85
N ILE A 349 15.29 -1.48 19.63
CA ILE A 349 14.50 -0.71 18.67
C ILE A 349 13.33 -1.55 18.16
N LEU A 350 13.60 -2.81 17.77
CA LEU A 350 12.56 -3.71 17.23
C LEU A 350 11.45 -4.02 18.25
N GLN A 351 11.78 -4.00 19.54
CA GLN A 351 10.80 -4.25 20.61
C GLN A 351 9.88 -3.06 20.91
N ARG A 352 10.16 -1.84 20.45
CA ARG A 352 9.30 -0.68 20.71
C ARG A 352 7.95 -0.85 20.03
N GLY A 353 6.87 -0.71 20.79
CA GLY A 353 5.51 -1.01 20.31
C GLY A 353 5.17 -2.50 20.19
N HIS A 354 6.10 -3.40 20.54
CA HIS A 354 6.01 -4.85 20.38
C HIS A 354 6.36 -5.59 21.70
N GLY A 355 5.71 -5.18 22.79
CA GLY A 355 5.96 -5.68 24.16
C GLY A 355 7.09 -4.97 24.92
N GLU A 356 7.73 -3.97 24.29
CA GLU A 356 8.85 -3.18 24.81
C GLU A 356 10.09 -4.01 25.19
N TRP A 357 11.24 -3.34 25.27
CA TRP A 357 12.44 -3.98 25.78
C TRP A 357 12.49 -3.93 27.30
N ALA A 358 12.66 -5.08 27.95
CA ALA A 358 12.99 -5.17 29.37
C ALA A 358 14.44 -5.59 29.57
N GLU A 359 15.19 -4.96 30.47
CA GLU A 359 16.60 -5.31 30.74
C GLU A 359 16.79 -6.77 31.16
N ALA A 360 15.76 -7.40 31.74
CA ALA A 360 15.72 -8.83 32.05
C ALA A 360 15.73 -9.76 30.82
N MET A 361 15.53 -9.22 29.61
CA MET A 361 15.67 -9.92 28.32
C MET A 361 17.13 -9.98 27.85
N ALA A 362 18.06 -9.20 28.41
CA ALA A 362 19.47 -9.19 28.00
C ALA A 362 20.12 -10.61 27.93
N PRO A 363 19.80 -11.56 28.83
CA PRO A 363 20.35 -12.92 28.76
C PRO A 363 19.86 -13.77 27.57
N THR A 364 18.83 -13.32 26.84
CA THR A 364 18.23 -14.07 25.73
C THR A 364 18.91 -13.80 24.39
N LEU A 365 19.73 -12.75 24.28
CA LEU A 365 20.36 -12.36 23.01
C LEU A 365 21.19 -13.51 22.41
N GLY A 366 20.95 -13.79 21.14
CA GLY A 366 21.62 -14.87 20.40
C GLY A 366 21.22 -16.30 20.82
N LYS A 367 20.37 -16.46 21.85
CA LYS A 367 19.89 -17.76 22.31
C LYS A 367 18.80 -18.30 21.40
N VAL A 368 18.68 -19.62 21.38
CA VAL A 368 17.60 -20.31 20.68
C VAL A 368 16.44 -20.50 21.65
N GLY A 369 15.26 -20.10 21.21
CA GLY A 369 14.01 -20.30 21.92
C GLY A 369 12.98 -21.02 21.04
N ARG A 370 11.84 -21.36 21.64
CA ARG A 370 10.73 -22.02 20.97
C ARG A 370 9.50 -21.12 20.94
N VAL A 371 8.91 -20.94 19.78
CA VAL A 371 7.65 -20.17 19.64
C VAL A 371 6.54 -20.93 20.34
N GLN A 372 6.00 -20.36 21.42
CA GLN A 372 4.85 -20.90 22.15
C GLN A 372 3.52 -20.37 21.61
N GLN A 373 3.50 -19.12 21.17
CA GLN A 373 2.30 -18.44 20.71
C GLN A 373 2.70 -17.33 19.73
N ILE A 374 1.81 -17.05 18.79
CA ILE A 374 1.91 -15.91 17.87
C ILE A 374 0.71 -15.02 18.19
N TYR A 375 0.96 -13.77 18.54
CA TYR A 375 -0.04 -12.77 18.89
C TYR A 375 -0.68 -12.18 17.61
N HIS A 376 -1.78 -11.44 17.77
CA HIS A 376 -2.56 -10.90 16.65
C HIS A 376 -1.84 -9.76 15.89
N ASP A 377 -0.88 -9.11 16.55
CA ASP A 377 0.06 -8.13 15.98
C ASP A 377 1.29 -8.83 15.35
N ASN A 378 1.24 -10.15 15.24
CA ASN A 378 2.28 -11.08 14.83
C ASN A 378 3.43 -11.29 15.82
N ASP A 379 3.45 -10.62 16.98
CA ASP A 379 4.52 -10.84 17.94
C ASP A 379 4.61 -12.28 18.41
N LEU A 380 5.82 -12.74 18.68
CA LEU A 380 6.10 -14.11 19.04
C LEU A 380 6.31 -14.22 20.55
N LYS A 381 5.47 -14.98 21.23
CA LYS A 381 5.80 -15.47 22.57
C LYS A 381 6.81 -16.60 22.42
N VAL A 382 8.06 -16.34 22.77
CA VAL A 382 9.16 -17.30 22.65
C VAL A 382 9.61 -17.72 24.04
N GLU A 383 9.61 -19.03 24.29
CA GLU A 383 10.25 -19.61 25.46
C GLU A 383 11.75 -19.74 25.22
N VAL A 384 12.54 -19.04 26.01
CA VAL A 384 13.99 -18.99 25.92
C VAL A 384 14.58 -18.83 27.31
N CYS A 385 15.63 -19.60 27.62
CA CYS A 385 16.25 -19.63 28.95
C CYS A 385 15.27 -19.95 30.11
N GLY A 386 14.21 -20.74 29.85
CA GLY A 386 13.22 -21.15 30.86
C GLY A 386 12.15 -20.09 31.17
N THR A 387 12.15 -18.96 30.46
CA THR A 387 11.17 -17.88 30.61
C THR A 387 10.55 -17.57 29.24
N SER A 388 9.29 -17.15 29.22
CA SER A 388 8.63 -16.71 27.99
C SER A 388 8.68 -15.19 27.84
N TRP A 389 9.09 -14.73 26.68
CA TRP A 389 9.16 -13.31 26.33
C TRP A 389 8.44 -13.06 25.02
N THR A 390 7.85 -11.87 24.88
CA THR A 390 7.29 -11.40 23.61
C THR A 390 8.40 -10.79 22.77
N TYR A 391 8.54 -11.23 21.53
CA TYR A 391 9.48 -10.69 20.56
C TYR A 391 8.76 -10.24 19.30
N ASN A 392 9.14 -9.09 18.78
CA ASN A 392 8.87 -8.72 17.40
C ASN A 392 9.36 -9.84 16.47
N PRO A 393 8.59 -10.28 15.46
CA PRO A 393 9.00 -11.35 14.53
C PRO A 393 10.32 -11.08 13.83
N ILE A 394 10.63 -9.80 13.56
CA ILE A 394 11.87 -9.41 12.89
C ILE A 394 13.07 -9.35 13.85
N ALA A 395 12.83 -9.50 15.16
CA ALA A 395 13.85 -9.66 16.18
C ALA A 395 14.30 -11.11 16.36
N VAL A 396 13.75 -12.07 15.61
CA VAL A 396 14.15 -13.48 15.68
C VAL A 396 14.32 -14.10 14.28
N THR A 397 15.12 -15.17 14.20
CA THR A 397 15.39 -15.89 12.95
C THR A 397 14.98 -17.36 13.07
N LYS A 398 14.14 -17.88 12.18
CA LYS A 398 13.74 -19.30 12.17
C LYS A 398 14.92 -20.22 11.86
N MET A 399 15.07 -21.28 12.65
CA MET A 399 16.10 -22.30 12.46
C MET A 399 15.52 -23.50 11.69
N ALA A 400 16.26 -24.02 10.70
CA ALA A 400 15.84 -25.22 9.98
C ALA A 400 15.85 -26.44 10.92
N SER A 401 14.77 -27.23 10.90
CA SER A 401 14.71 -28.50 11.60
C SER A 401 15.70 -29.49 10.97
N ALA A 402 16.67 -29.94 11.75
CA ALA A 402 17.51 -31.06 11.37
C ALA A 402 16.66 -32.34 11.42
N ASP A 403 16.15 -32.78 10.27
CA ASP A 403 15.52 -34.09 10.14
C ASP A 403 16.56 -35.19 10.36
N GLY A 404 16.25 -36.11 11.27
CA GLY A 404 17.08 -37.28 11.56
C GLY A 404 16.57 -38.14 12.71
N SER A 405 15.48 -38.89 12.45
CA SER A 405 15.12 -40.17 13.09
C SER A 405 15.33 -40.32 14.61
N ASN A 406 14.29 -40.03 15.41
CA ASN A 406 14.05 -40.67 16.74
C ASN A 406 12.76 -40.19 17.44
N GLY A 407 11.96 -39.31 16.82
CA GLY A 407 10.86 -38.59 17.48
C GLY A 407 9.55 -39.34 17.74
N GLU A 408 9.33 -40.51 17.13
CA GLU A 408 8.04 -41.20 17.27
C GLU A 408 7.85 -41.88 18.62
N ARG A 409 8.94 -42.31 19.29
CA ARG A 409 8.84 -43.02 20.56
C ARG A 409 8.69 -42.09 21.77
N LEU A 410 9.15 -40.84 21.65
CA LEU A 410 9.09 -39.85 22.72
C LEU A 410 7.74 -39.10 22.75
N SER A 411 7.11 -38.92 21.58
CA SER A 411 5.81 -38.24 21.46
C SER A 411 4.66 -39.05 22.07
N GLU A 412 4.70 -40.38 22.00
CA GLU A 412 3.74 -41.25 22.69
C GLU A 412 3.94 -41.29 24.21
N LEU A 413 5.19 -41.21 24.70
CA LEU A 413 5.46 -41.10 26.14
C LEU A 413 5.06 -39.73 26.70
N LEU A 414 5.27 -38.65 25.95
CA LEU A 414 4.87 -37.30 26.34
C LEU A 414 3.35 -37.11 26.33
N LYS A 415 2.62 -37.71 25.37
CA LYS A 415 1.14 -37.71 25.38
C LYS A 415 0.52 -38.39 26.60
N LYS A 416 1.23 -39.34 27.23
CA LYS A 416 0.80 -39.98 28.49
C LYS A 416 1.19 -39.18 29.73
N LEU A 417 2.25 -38.36 29.68
CA LEU A 417 2.71 -37.52 30.79
C LEU A 417 1.94 -36.19 30.89
N TYR A 418 1.49 -35.61 29.77
CA TYR A 418 0.72 -34.35 29.76
C TYR A 418 -0.78 -34.49 30.02
N LYS A 419 -1.29 -35.71 30.27
CA LYS A 419 -2.70 -35.90 30.70
C LYS A 419 -2.96 -35.53 32.16
N THR A 420 -2.06 -34.81 32.81
CA THR A 420 -2.29 -34.35 34.18
C THR A 420 -1.78 -32.93 34.36
N GLN A 421 -2.73 -32.04 34.62
CA GLN A 421 -2.63 -30.70 35.22
C GLN A 421 -2.36 -29.51 34.28
N GLY A 422 -3.37 -28.64 34.19
CA GLY A 422 -3.31 -27.31 33.58
C GLY A 422 -4.67 -26.91 33.04
N THR A 423 -5.54 -26.40 33.91
CA THR A 423 -6.85 -25.82 33.60
C THR A 423 -6.69 -24.69 32.57
N GLY A 424 -6.96 -24.97 31.30
CA GLY A 424 -7.12 -23.93 30.28
C GLY A 424 -8.40 -23.15 30.57
N ASP A 425 -8.32 -21.82 30.53
CA ASP A 425 -9.49 -20.96 30.73
C ASP A 425 -10.51 -21.23 29.62
N VAL A 426 -11.62 -21.87 29.97
CA VAL A 426 -12.70 -22.25 29.04
C VAL A 426 -13.26 -21.00 28.33
N THR A 427 -13.12 -19.82 28.94
CA THR A 427 -13.47 -18.52 28.38
C THR A 427 -12.57 -18.14 27.21
N GLU A 428 -11.25 -18.31 27.36
CA GLU A 428 -10.28 -18.09 26.28
C GLU A 428 -10.59 -18.94 25.07
N GLU A 429 -10.95 -20.21 25.31
CA GLU A 429 -11.30 -21.15 24.26
C GLU A 429 -12.58 -20.74 23.52
N LEU A 430 -13.60 -20.28 24.25
CA LEU A 430 -14.85 -19.79 23.66
C LEU A 430 -14.62 -18.55 22.78
N VAL A 431 -13.89 -17.54 23.28
CA VAL A 431 -13.65 -16.28 22.55
C VAL A 431 -12.83 -16.53 21.28
N LYS A 432 -11.80 -17.38 21.35
CA LYS A 432 -11.00 -17.76 20.16
C LYS A 432 -11.81 -18.54 19.13
N ALA A 433 -12.62 -19.51 19.57
CA ALA A 433 -13.50 -20.26 18.68
C ALA A 433 -14.53 -19.35 18.00
N ALA A 434 -15.10 -18.40 18.76
CA ALA A 434 -16.06 -17.45 18.24
C ALA A 434 -15.46 -16.47 17.23
N ALA A 435 -14.25 -15.97 17.49
CA ALA A 435 -13.50 -15.10 16.57
C ALA A 435 -13.13 -15.79 15.25
N ALA A 436 -12.92 -17.12 15.27
CA ALA A 436 -12.59 -17.94 14.11
C ALA A 436 -13.82 -18.49 13.37
N GLY A 437 -15.03 -18.30 13.91
CA GLY A 437 -16.26 -18.86 13.33
C GLY A 437 -16.40 -20.37 13.51
N ASP A 438 -15.68 -20.98 14.45
CA ASP A 438 -15.70 -22.44 14.68
C ASP A 438 -16.95 -22.84 15.48
N VAL A 439 -18.02 -23.11 14.74
CA VAL A 439 -19.34 -23.49 15.28
C VAL A 439 -19.26 -24.72 16.18
N GLN A 440 -18.55 -25.76 15.77
CA GLN A 440 -18.49 -27.02 16.53
C GLN A 440 -17.80 -26.80 17.86
N LYS A 441 -16.69 -26.08 17.84
CA LYS A 441 -15.94 -25.78 19.05
C LYS A 441 -16.71 -24.86 19.99
N VAL A 442 -17.40 -23.84 19.47
CA VAL A 442 -18.29 -22.99 20.29
C VAL A 442 -19.38 -23.83 20.98
N GLU A 443 -20.06 -24.73 20.26
CA GLU A 443 -21.07 -25.62 20.85
C GLU A 443 -20.50 -26.60 21.88
N GLU A 444 -19.28 -27.10 21.67
CA GLU A 444 -18.60 -27.97 22.63
C GLU A 444 -18.23 -27.22 23.90
N THR A 445 -17.64 -26.02 23.77
CA THR A 445 -17.23 -25.19 24.90
C THR A 445 -18.45 -24.75 25.73
N LEU A 446 -19.56 -24.38 25.08
CA LEU A 446 -20.81 -23.99 25.74
C LEU A 446 -21.51 -25.10 26.56
N LYS A 447 -21.06 -26.36 26.44
CA LYS A 447 -21.56 -27.47 27.28
C LYS A 447 -20.90 -27.50 28.67
N HIS A 448 -19.81 -26.76 28.89
CA HIS A 448 -19.17 -26.68 30.20
C HIS A 448 -20.04 -25.90 31.19
N SER A 449 -20.44 -26.54 32.28
CA SER A 449 -21.37 -25.99 33.28
C SER A 449 -20.88 -24.76 34.04
N GLU A 450 -19.57 -24.50 34.02
CA GLU A 450 -18.94 -23.37 34.73
C GLU A 450 -18.61 -22.19 33.80
N LEU A 451 -18.91 -22.31 32.48
CA LEU A 451 -18.61 -21.27 31.52
C LEU A 451 -19.61 -20.12 31.58
N ASP A 452 -19.10 -18.91 31.73
CA ASP A 452 -19.84 -17.70 31.45
C ASP A 452 -19.77 -17.38 29.96
N VAL A 453 -20.90 -17.42 29.25
CA VAL A 453 -21.00 -17.05 27.83
C VAL A 453 -20.57 -15.60 27.57
N ASN A 454 -20.67 -14.76 28.60
CA ASN A 454 -20.27 -13.34 28.60
C ASN A 454 -18.85 -13.13 29.12
N GLY A 455 -18.11 -14.22 29.36
CA GLY A 455 -16.74 -14.14 29.81
C GLY A 455 -15.87 -13.36 28.82
N VAL A 456 -14.98 -12.54 29.38
CA VAL A 456 -14.13 -11.62 28.63
C VAL A 456 -12.73 -12.18 28.56
N PHE A 457 -12.22 -12.32 27.34
CA PHE A 457 -10.82 -12.68 27.10
C PHE A 457 -10.19 -11.65 26.16
N ALA A 458 -8.98 -11.18 26.49
CA ALA A 458 -8.29 -10.11 25.76
C ALA A 458 -9.17 -8.86 25.54
N GLY A 459 -10.00 -8.52 26.53
CA GLY A 459 -10.87 -7.33 26.50
C GLY A 459 -12.19 -7.50 25.75
N HIS A 460 -12.46 -8.67 25.15
CA HIS A 460 -13.66 -8.91 24.34
C HIS A 460 -14.45 -10.13 24.80
N THR A 461 -15.77 -10.09 24.61
CA THR A 461 -16.66 -11.25 24.69
C THR A 461 -16.63 -12.04 23.38
N ALA A 462 -17.09 -13.29 23.44
CA ALA A 462 -17.24 -14.15 22.26
C ALA A 462 -18.18 -13.52 21.22
N LEU A 463 -19.22 -12.81 21.68
CA LEU A 463 -20.20 -12.14 20.81
C LEU A 463 -19.59 -10.95 20.08
N GLN A 464 -18.81 -10.10 20.76
CA GLN A 464 -18.11 -8.96 20.15
C GLN A 464 -17.14 -9.44 19.07
N ALA A 465 -16.34 -10.47 19.37
CA ALA A 465 -15.38 -11.04 18.42
C ALA A 465 -16.06 -11.64 17.18
N ALA A 466 -17.14 -12.42 17.37
CA ALA A 466 -17.91 -12.98 16.26
C ALA A 466 -18.63 -11.89 15.43
N SER A 467 -19.10 -10.83 16.08
CA SER A 467 -19.78 -9.70 15.43
C SER A 467 -18.86 -8.89 14.53
N GLN A 468 -17.59 -8.71 14.92
CA GLN A 468 -16.60 -8.02 14.11
C GLN A 468 -16.24 -8.77 12.81
N ASN A 469 -16.27 -10.11 12.85
CA ASN A 469 -15.87 -10.97 11.72
C ASN A 469 -17.05 -11.55 10.94
N GLY A 470 -18.28 -11.10 11.19
CA GLY A 470 -19.45 -11.52 10.40
C GLY A 470 -19.90 -12.96 10.62
N HIS A 471 -19.54 -13.61 11.73
CA HIS A 471 -19.80 -15.03 11.96
C HIS A 471 -21.24 -15.31 12.43
N LEU A 472 -22.20 -15.15 11.52
CA LEU A 472 -23.64 -15.20 11.79
C LEU A 472 -24.11 -16.44 12.57
N GLU A 473 -23.61 -17.63 12.23
CA GLU A 473 -24.07 -18.87 12.88
C GLU A 473 -23.56 -18.98 14.31
N VAL A 474 -22.32 -18.57 14.56
CA VAL A 474 -21.77 -18.45 15.92
C VAL A 474 -22.57 -17.43 16.73
N ILE A 475 -22.88 -16.26 16.15
CA ILE A 475 -23.66 -15.22 16.84
C ILE A 475 -25.04 -15.76 17.24
N LYS A 476 -25.74 -16.50 16.37
CA LYS A 476 -27.02 -17.12 16.72
C LYS A 476 -26.90 -18.10 17.88
N ILE A 477 -25.85 -18.92 17.91
CA ILE A 477 -25.60 -19.88 19.00
C ILE A 477 -25.32 -19.14 20.32
N LEU A 478 -24.46 -18.12 20.29
CA LEU A 478 -24.15 -17.30 21.46
C LEU A 478 -25.41 -16.60 22.01
N LEU A 479 -26.24 -16.02 21.13
CA LEU A 479 -27.52 -15.40 21.50
C LEU A 479 -28.53 -16.42 22.05
N PHE A 480 -28.57 -17.63 21.47
CA PHE A 480 -29.37 -18.74 21.99
C PHE A 480 -28.96 -19.08 23.43
N HIS A 481 -27.66 -19.07 23.71
CA HIS A 481 -27.06 -19.24 25.04
C HIS A 481 -27.08 -17.98 25.91
N LYS A 482 -27.85 -16.94 25.55
CA LYS A 482 -28.05 -15.70 26.35
C LYS A 482 -26.81 -14.82 26.48
N ALA A 483 -25.96 -14.78 25.44
CA ALA A 483 -24.94 -13.73 25.33
C ALA A 483 -25.58 -12.33 25.37
N ASP A 484 -25.01 -11.45 26.18
CA ASP A 484 -25.47 -10.08 26.38
C ASP A 484 -24.89 -9.17 25.28
N VAL A 485 -25.80 -8.56 24.50
CA VAL A 485 -25.46 -7.70 23.37
C VAL A 485 -24.97 -6.32 23.80
N GLU A 486 -25.18 -5.94 25.06
CA GLU A 486 -24.91 -4.61 25.60
C GLU A 486 -23.59 -4.51 26.38
N ILE A 487 -22.80 -5.59 26.46
CA ILE A 487 -21.50 -5.56 27.13
C ILE A 487 -20.57 -4.58 26.43
N GLU A 488 -19.96 -3.72 27.23
CA GLU A 488 -18.97 -2.74 26.82
C GLU A 488 -17.56 -3.28 27.07
N ASP A 489 -16.68 -3.12 26.09
CA ASP A 489 -15.26 -3.34 26.25
C ASP A 489 -14.54 -2.15 26.93
N ASN A 490 -13.21 -2.17 26.91
CA ASN A 490 -12.39 -1.11 27.48
C ASN A 490 -12.55 0.26 26.81
N ASP A 491 -13.04 0.31 25.56
CA ASP A 491 -13.32 1.53 24.81
C ASP A 491 -14.81 1.93 24.85
N GLY A 492 -15.64 1.13 25.53
CA GLY A 492 -17.09 1.30 25.57
C GLY A 492 -17.78 0.77 24.31
N ASP A 493 -17.06 0.03 23.48
CA ASP A 493 -17.61 -0.59 22.29
C ASP A 493 -18.42 -1.83 22.67
N ARG A 494 -19.53 -2.01 21.96
CA ARG A 494 -20.54 -3.07 22.14
C ARG A 494 -20.55 -3.91 20.88
N ALA A 495 -21.26 -5.04 20.86
CA ALA A 495 -21.34 -5.90 19.67
C ALA A 495 -21.71 -5.11 18.38
N VAL A 496 -22.58 -4.09 18.51
CA VAL A 496 -22.98 -3.20 17.40
C VAL A 496 -21.83 -2.31 16.90
N HIS A 497 -20.91 -1.89 17.76
CA HIS A 497 -19.73 -1.13 17.34
C HIS A 497 -18.73 -2.03 16.62
N HIS A 498 -18.52 -3.25 17.13
CA HIS A 498 -17.68 -4.27 16.47
C HIS A 498 -18.20 -4.67 15.09
N ALA A 499 -19.51 -4.91 14.94
CA ALA A 499 -20.11 -5.15 13.63
C ALA A 499 -19.93 -3.96 12.66
N ALA A 500 -19.89 -2.73 13.18
CA ALA A 500 -19.67 -1.53 12.36
C ALA A 500 -18.21 -1.39 11.93
N PHE A 501 -17.26 -1.82 12.77
CA PHE A 501 -15.85 -1.94 12.40
C PHE A 501 -15.60 -3.04 11.37
N GLY A 502 -16.39 -4.10 11.38
CA GLY A 502 -16.28 -5.25 10.47
C GLY A 502 -16.94 -5.09 9.10
N ASP A 503 -17.67 -4.01 8.84
CA ASP A 503 -18.56 -3.86 7.66
C ASP A 503 -19.63 -4.95 7.54
N GLU A 504 -20.26 -5.31 8.66
CA GLU A 504 -21.18 -6.46 8.74
C GLU A 504 -22.66 -6.05 8.85
N PRO A 505 -23.34 -5.67 7.74
CA PRO A 505 -24.73 -5.20 7.78
C PRO A 505 -25.73 -6.29 8.18
N VAL A 506 -25.45 -7.57 7.88
CA VAL A 506 -26.35 -8.68 8.27
C VAL A 506 -26.25 -8.96 9.77
N VAL A 507 -25.08 -8.75 10.38
CA VAL A 507 -24.92 -8.82 11.84
C VAL A 507 -25.71 -7.70 12.52
N MET A 508 -25.77 -6.49 11.94
CA MET A 508 -26.59 -5.39 12.49
C MET A 508 -28.06 -5.76 12.62
N GLU A 509 -28.63 -6.40 11.60
CA GLU A 509 -30.01 -6.87 11.63
C GLU A 509 -30.23 -7.91 12.73
N LEU A 510 -29.27 -8.84 12.90
CA LEU A 510 -29.33 -9.89 13.91
C LEU A 510 -29.22 -9.32 15.34
N LEU A 511 -28.31 -8.37 15.56
CA LEU A 511 -28.16 -7.68 16.84
C LEU A 511 -29.39 -6.81 17.15
N ALA A 512 -29.97 -6.14 16.16
CA ALA A 512 -31.22 -5.38 16.32
C ALA A 512 -32.38 -6.29 16.73
N GLN A 513 -32.50 -7.47 16.13
CA GLN A 513 -33.49 -8.49 16.52
C GLN A 513 -33.26 -9.03 17.93
N ALA A 514 -31.99 -9.09 18.36
CA ALA A 514 -31.60 -9.45 19.72
C ALA A 514 -31.82 -8.32 20.74
N GLY A 515 -32.30 -7.15 20.31
CA GLY A 515 -32.62 -6.02 21.17
C GLY A 515 -31.46 -5.05 21.44
N ALA A 516 -30.40 -5.10 20.62
CA ALA A 516 -29.26 -4.21 20.79
C ALA A 516 -29.60 -2.73 20.52
N ASP A 517 -29.06 -1.82 21.33
CA ASP A 517 -29.16 -0.39 21.11
C ASP A 517 -28.20 0.06 19.99
N LEU A 518 -28.71 0.13 18.76
CA LEU A 518 -27.93 0.58 17.60
C LEU A 518 -27.48 2.06 17.69
N ASN A 519 -28.07 2.84 18.60
CA ASN A 519 -27.68 4.23 18.87
C ASN A 519 -26.77 4.36 20.10
N ALA A 520 -26.33 3.24 20.68
CA ALA A 520 -25.36 3.20 21.76
C ALA A 520 -24.14 4.05 21.43
N ARG A 521 -23.54 4.66 22.46
CA ARG A 521 -22.36 5.49 22.32
C ARG A 521 -21.23 4.93 23.14
N ASN A 522 -20.11 4.67 22.48
CA ASN A 522 -18.89 4.27 23.16
C ASN A 522 -18.25 5.42 23.97
N LYS A 523 -17.13 5.19 24.65
CA LYS A 523 -16.44 6.21 25.47
C LYS A 523 -15.96 7.40 24.64
N ARG A 524 -15.73 7.19 23.34
CA ARG A 524 -15.42 8.23 22.35
C ARG A 524 -16.66 8.92 21.81
N ARG A 525 -17.84 8.68 22.40
CA ARG A 525 -19.10 9.33 22.05
C ARG A 525 -19.57 9.01 20.62
N GLN A 526 -19.09 7.92 20.02
CA GLN A 526 -19.43 7.47 18.67
C GLN A 526 -20.50 6.38 18.72
N THR A 527 -21.41 6.39 17.75
CA THR A 527 -22.36 5.29 17.51
C THR A 527 -21.86 4.38 16.39
N ALA A 528 -22.46 3.21 16.21
CA ALA A 528 -22.20 2.33 15.05
C ALA A 528 -22.31 3.06 13.70
N LEU A 529 -23.26 4.02 13.59
CA LEU A 529 -23.41 4.86 12.40
C LEU A 529 -22.22 5.82 12.20
N HIS A 530 -21.70 6.43 13.27
CA HIS A 530 -20.49 7.27 13.18
C HIS A 530 -19.26 6.46 12.76
N ILE A 531 -19.11 5.25 13.30
CA ILE A 531 -18.00 4.35 12.96
C ILE A 531 -18.04 3.97 11.48
N SER A 532 -19.21 3.49 11.01
CA SER A 532 -19.38 3.09 9.61
C SER A 532 -19.21 4.24 8.61
N VAL A 533 -19.65 5.47 8.95
CA VAL A 533 -19.39 6.66 8.12
C VAL A 533 -17.89 7.00 8.08
N ASN A 534 -17.20 7.01 9.23
CA ASN A 534 -15.77 7.32 9.29
C ASN A 534 -14.90 6.29 8.55
N LYS A 535 -15.35 5.03 8.51
CA LYS A 535 -14.65 3.93 7.84
C LYS A 535 -15.07 3.74 6.36
N GLY A 536 -16.12 4.43 5.90
CA GLY A 536 -16.62 4.32 4.52
C GLY A 536 -17.47 3.08 4.23
N HIS A 537 -17.99 2.40 5.25
CA HIS A 537 -18.79 1.18 5.16
C HIS A 537 -20.24 1.47 4.73
N LEU A 538 -20.43 1.77 3.45
CA LEU A 538 -21.71 2.22 2.89
C LEU A 538 -22.86 1.22 3.11
N SER A 539 -22.57 -0.09 3.13
CA SER A 539 -23.56 -1.13 3.34
C SER A 539 -24.13 -1.09 4.75
N VAL A 540 -23.27 -0.95 5.77
CA VAL A 540 -23.67 -0.76 7.16
C VAL A 540 -24.40 0.57 7.35
N VAL A 541 -23.93 1.67 6.73
CA VAL A 541 -24.62 2.97 6.80
C VAL A 541 -26.06 2.87 6.28
N LYS A 542 -26.26 2.26 5.10
CA LYS A 542 -27.59 2.06 4.53
C LYS A 542 -28.47 1.19 5.44
N ASN A 543 -27.89 0.13 6.00
CA ASN A 543 -28.61 -0.79 6.87
C ASN A 543 -29.05 -0.12 8.18
N LEU A 544 -28.15 0.58 8.87
CA LEU A 544 -28.47 1.32 10.11
C LEU A 544 -29.52 2.42 9.87
N LEU A 545 -29.45 3.14 8.74
CA LEU A 545 -30.48 4.12 8.38
C LEU A 545 -31.84 3.46 8.10
N ALA A 546 -31.85 2.28 7.45
CA ALA A 546 -33.08 1.50 7.24
C ALA A 546 -33.66 0.94 8.55
N LEU A 547 -32.81 0.64 9.53
CA LEU A 547 -33.19 0.24 10.89
C LEU A 547 -33.59 1.43 11.79
N GLY A 548 -33.60 2.65 11.25
CA GLY A 548 -34.10 3.85 11.95
C GLY A 548 -33.10 4.52 12.88
N CYS A 549 -31.79 4.25 12.75
CA CYS A 549 -30.76 4.94 13.53
C CYS A 549 -30.69 6.43 13.18
N HIS A 550 -30.53 7.30 14.19
CA HIS A 550 -30.55 8.74 13.97
C HIS A 550 -29.17 9.28 13.56
N PRO A 551 -29.05 9.98 12.42
CA PRO A 551 -27.78 10.55 11.96
C PRO A 551 -27.32 11.79 12.76
N SER A 552 -28.18 12.35 13.62
CA SER A 552 -27.96 13.64 14.29
C SER A 552 -27.48 13.53 15.74
N LEU A 553 -27.04 12.35 16.19
CA LEU A 553 -26.55 12.17 17.56
C LEU A 553 -25.18 12.85 17.75
N GLN A 554 -25.17 14.04 18.34
CA GLN A 554 -24.01 14.95 18.42
C GLN A 554 -22.77 14.32 19.05
N VAL A 555 -21.58 14.48 18.46
CA VAL A 555 -20.32 13.90 18.96
C VAL A 555 -19.66 14.75 20.08
N SER A 556 -20.18 15.95 20.36
CA SER A 556 -19.55 16.96 21.25
C SER A 556 -20.41 17.31 22.47
N PRO A 557 -19.84 17.77 23.60
CA PRO A 557 -20.63 18.31 24.70
C PRO A 557 -21.36 19.58 24.25
N GLY A 558 -22.64 19.69 24.60
CA GLY A 558 -23.44 20.88 24.33
C GLY A 558 -22.90 22.05 25.14
N ASP A 559 -22.40 23.07 24.43
CA ASP A 559 -22.41 24.42 24.97
C ASP A 559 -23.88 24.86 25.02
N GLY A 560 -24.42 24.88 26.24
CA GLY A 560 -25.73 25.44 26.52
C GLY A 560 -25.71 26.93 26.19
N GLY A 561 -26.36 27.32 25.10
CA GLY A 561 -26.48 28.70 24.69
C GLY A 561 -27.68 28.95 23.79
N GLY A 562 -28.84 29.15 24.41
CA GLY A 562 -29.87 30.06 23.91
C GLY A 562 -30.75 29.59 22.75
N SER A 563 -31.88 28.98 23.11
CA SER A 563 -33.09 28.96 22.30
C SER A 563 -33.54 30.38 21.94
N SER A 564 -33.71 30.69 20.66
CA SER A 564 -34.94 31.35 20.15
C SER A 564 -34.98 31.36 18.61
N GLY A 565 -36.13 30.92 18.06
CA GLY A 565 -36.75 31.10 16.73
C GLY A 565 -35.89 31.45 15.51
N VAL A 566 -36.14 30.95 14.30
CA VAL A 566 -37.40 30.74 13.57
C VAL A 566 -37.02 29.83 12.40
N GLY A 567 -37.61 28.66 12.21
CA GLY A 567 -38.76 28.49 11.32
C GLY A 567 -38.45 28.80 9.85
N THR A 568 -38.17 27.79 9.02
CA THR A 568 -38.86 27.59 7.73
C THR A 568 -38.42 26.29 7.06
N ALA A 569 -39.41 25.67 6.44
CA ALA A 569 -39.39 24.39 5.79
C ALA A 569 -39.12 24.50 4.27
N MET A 570 -38.89 23.32 3.70
CA MET A 570 -39.10 22.89 2.30
C MET A 570 -37.93 23.00 1.32
N PRO A 571 -37.93 22.15 0.27
CA PRO A 571 -38.45 20.77 0.15
C PRO A 571 -37.35 19.73 -0.11
#